data_AF-A0A1E4SLA8-F1
#
_entry.id   AF-A0A1E4SLA8-F1
#
_cell.length_a   1.000
_cell.length_b   1.000
_cell.length_c   1.000
_cell.angle_alpha   90.00
_cell.angle_beta   90.00
_cell.angle_gamma   90.00
#
_symmetry.space_group_name_H-M   'P 1'
#
loop_
_entity.id
_entity.type
_entity.pdbx_description
1 polymer ?
#
loop_
_entity_poly.entity_id
_entity_poly.type
_entity_poly.pdbx_seq_one_letter_code
_entity_poly.pdbx_strand_id
1 'polypeptide(L)'
;MSTHKIPYEGIRPNIYQRSNYDFDSQYTGPDDGGMNIMALLEQDRNFEMEIRPRTESLQKLVGTEFDLTIRERLVILCGLSNLRVSFEDAIPGSQIVYESSRLRQMGQTIIKLHLSLQTVFTDESFLSSSGEEVEQDVDFFEKAEEFMIIEFMKKNLVYNNVVPFQGAMRHGPIHSQQKYTDRKKRIRDKTSIGSFYTMVGLLHVKYLDRVLESVIINKIINGSSGLVNIRVEAETR
;
A
#
# COMPACT_ATOMS: atom_id res chain seq x y z
N MET A 1 27.30 -2.14 -25.85
CA MET A 1 26.13 -2.60 -26.61
C MET A 1 24.97 -1.65 -26.34
N SER A 2 24.50 -0.97 -27.39
CA SER A 2 23.50 0.09 -27.35
C SER A 2 22.10 -0.52 -27.18
N THR A 3 21.45 -0.26 -26.05
CA THR A 3 20.04 -0.65 -25.82
C THR A 3 19.14 0.29 -26.60
N HIS A 4 18.76 -0.09 -27.81
CA HIS A 4 17.71 0.58 -28.56
C HIS A 4 16.39 0.45 -27.80
N LYS A 5 15.92 1.58 -27.25
CA LYS A 5 14.56 1.69 -26.70
C LYS A 5 13.59 1.73 -27.87
N ILE A 6 12.78 0.70 -28.02
CA ILE A 6 11.68 0.67 -28.98
C ILE A 6 10.65 1.73 -28.53
N PRO A 7 10.34 2.74 -29.34
CA PRO A 7 9.34 3.75 -28.97
C PRO A 7 7.94 3.13 -29.02
N TYR A 8 7.22 3.23 -27.90
CA TYR A 8 5.80 2.84 -27.81
C TYR A 8 4.92 3.91 -28.47
N GLU A 9 4.19 3.53 -29.52
CA GLU A 9 3.26 4.35 -30.32
C GLU A 9 1.78 4.23 -29.90
N GLY A 10 1.47 3.51 -28.82
CA GLY A 10 0.11 3.49 -28.27
C GLY A 10 -0.29 4.85 -27.67
N ILE A 11 -1.61 5.12 -27.59
CA ILE A 11 -2.16 6.24 -26.83
C ILE A 11 -1.65 6.07 -25.40
N ARG A 12 -0.66 6.87 -25.01
CA ARG A 12 -0.19 6.90 -23.64
C ARG A 12 -1.32 7.49 -22.82
N PRO A 13 -1.99 6.73 -21.94
CA PRO A 13 -2.94 7.36 -21.04
C PRO A 13 -2.18 8.44 -20.27
N ASN A 14 -2.80 9.61 -20.08
CA ASN A 14 -2.15 10.84 -19.60
C ASN A 14 -1.42 10.69 -18.24
N ILE A 15 -1.65 9.58 -17.54
CA ILE A 15 -0.88 9.09 -16.38
C ILE A 15 0.63 8.89 -16.64
N TYR A 16 1.08 8.76 -17.90
CA TYR A 16 2.51 8.63 -18.24
C TYR A 16 3.19 9.94 -18.66
N GLN A 17 2.47 11.08 -18.68
CA GLN A 17 3.10 12.37 -18.95
C GLN A 17 3.95 12.77 -17.73
N ARG A 18 5.28 12.74 -17.89
CA ARG A 18 6.23 13.24 -16.90
C ARG A 18 5.98 14.74 -16.70
N SER A 19 5.22 15.11 -15.68
CA SER A 19 5.00 16.50 -15.31
C SER A 19 6.10 16.99 -14.35
N ASN A 20 6.85 18.01 -14.77
CA ASN A 20 7.88 18.73 -14.01
C ASN A 20 7.27 19.70 -12.98
N TYR A 21 6.27 19.33 -12.20
CA TYR A 21 5.42 20.25 -11.42
C TYR A 21 5.19 19.67 -10.03
N ASP A 22 5.17 20.44 -8.91
CA ASP A 22 5.05 20.02 -7.48
C ASP A 22 3.59 19.62 -7.09
N PHE A 23 3.33 18.73 -6.11
CA PHE A 23 2.05 18.05 -5.81
C PHE A 23 2.01 17.75 -4.31
N ASP A 24 1.02 18.31 -3.63
CA ASP A 24 0.46 17.77 -2.39
C ASP A 24 -0.87 17.09 -2.77
N SER A 25 -1.13 15.89 -2.27
CA SER A 25 -2.24 15.05 -2.72
C SER A 25 -3.58 15.57 -2.21
N GLN A 26 -4.47 15.98 -3.11
CA GLN A 26 -5.92 16.09 -2.84
C GLN A 26 -6.69 14.91 -3.44
N TYR A 27 -7.66 14.46 -2.65
CA TYR A 27 -8.64 13.42 -2.90
C TYR A 27 -9.46 13.68 -4.17
N THR A 28 -9.53 12.71 -5.08
CA THR A 28 -10.49 12.73 -6.19
C THR A 28 -11.63 11.76 -5.85
N GLY A 29 -12.84 12.30 -5.68
CA GLY A 29 -14.05 11.51 -5.43
C GLY A 29 -14.47 10.66 -6.63
N PRO A 30 -15.41 9.72 -6.42
CA PRO A 30 -15.86 8.78 -7.46
C PRO A 30 -16.65 9.42 -8.61
N ASP A 31 -17.20 10.62 -8.41
CA ASP A 31 -18.11 11.28 -9.39
C ASP A 31 -17.41 12.32 -10.30
N ASP A 32 -16.16 12.68 -10.01
CA ASP A 32 -15.45 13.76 -10.69
C ASP A 32 -14.64 13.24 -11.89
N GLY A 33 -15.32 12.70 -12.90
CA GLY A 33 -14.73 12.41 -14.21
C GLY A 33 -13.46 11.54 -14.19
N GLY A 34 -13.21 10.85 -13.07
CA GLY A 34 -12.07 10.00 -12.83
C GLY A 34 -12.24 8.79 -13.72
N MET A 35 -11.78 8.93 -14.96
CA MET A 35 -11.51 7.86 -15.90
C MET A 35 -11.23 6.59 -15.10
N ASN A 36 -12.18 5.63 -15.14
CA ASN A 36 -12.07 4.38 -14.40
C ASN A 36 -10.77 3.73 -14.86
N ILE A 37 -9.70 3.98 -14.09
CA ILE A 37 -8.34 3.70 -14.54
C ILE A 37 -8.20 2.21 -14.80
N MET A 38 -8.94 1.39 -14.05
CA MET A 38 -9.07 -0.03 -14.30
C MET A 38 -9.71 -0.33 -15.66
N ALA A 39 -10.81 0.34 -16.02
CA ALA A 39 -11.44 0.17 -17.34
C ALA A 39 -10.55 0.66 -18.51
N LEU A 40 -9.73 1.70 -18.32
CA LEU A 40 -8.77 2.14 -19.33
C LEU A 40 -7.58 1.18 -19.46
N LEU A 41 -7.12 0.65 -18.32
CA LEU A 41 -6.03 -0.31 -18.28
C LEU A 41 -6.48 -1.67 -18.85
N GLU A 42 -7.74 -2.06 -18.66
CA GLU A 42 -8.36 -3.26 -19.26
C GLU A 42 -8.48 -3.16 -20.79
N GLN A 43 -8.47 -1.95 -21.37
CA GLN A 43 -8.49 -1.75 -22.83
C GLN A 43 -7.11 -1.91 -23.49
N ASP A 44 -6.03 -1.89 -22.72
CA ASP A 44 -4.67 -2.06 -23.24
C ASP A 44 -4.30 -3.55 -23.25
N ARG A 45 -4.13 -4.10 -24.46
CA ARG A 45 -3.83 -5.54 -24.69
C ARG A 45 -2.50 -5.98 -24.08
N ASN A 46 -1.57 -5.06 -23.83
CA ASN A 46 -0.26 -5.36 -23.25
C ASN A 46 -0.19 -5.07 -21.75
N PHE A 47 -1.23 -4.43 -21.19
CA PHE A 47 -1.26 -3.98 -19.80
C PHE A 47 -0.93 -5.10 -18.82
N GLU A 48 -1.57 -6.25 -18.99
CA GLU A 48 -1.36 -7.38 -18.12
C GLU A 48 0.09 -7.89 -18.16
N MET A 49 0.72 -7.92 -19.34
CA MET A 49 2.13 -8.32 -19.48
C MET A 49 3.09 -7.32 -18.82
N GLU A 50 2.78 -6.03 -18.84
CA GLU A 50 3.64 -4.99 -18.25
C GLU A 50 3.49 -4.86 -16.73
N ILE A 51 2.27 -5.05 -16.21
CA ILE A 51 1.96 -4.93 -14.79
C ILE A 51 2.24 -6.20 -14.02
N ARG A 52 1.97 -7.37 -14.61
CA ARG A 52 2.10 -8.66 -13.93
C ARG A 52 3.46 -8.82 -13.24
N PRO A 53 4.62 -8.55 -13.87
CA PRO A 53 5.92 -8.62 -13.20
C PRO A 53 6.05 -7.68 -11.99
N ARG A 54 5.41 -6.50 -12.04
CA ARG A 54 5.42 -5.53 -10.91
C ARG A 54 4.56 -6.00 -9.75
N THR A 55 3.54 -6.81 -10.01
CA THR A 55 2.64 -7.34 -8.99
C THR A 55 3.14 -8.62 -8.33
N GLU A 56 4.17 -9.27 -8.89
CA GLU A 56 4.67 -10.54 -8.36
C GLU A 56 5.24 -10.44 -6.95
N SER A 57 5.88 -9.31 -6.61
CA SER A 57 6.41 -9.09 -5.26
C SER A 57 5.31 -9.13 -4.20
N LEU A 58 4.10 -8.64 -4.54
CA LEU A 58 2.93 -8.74 -3.66
C LEU A 58 2.50 -10.18 -3.47
N GLN A 59 2.35 -10.95 -4.56
CA GLN A 59 1.92 -12.35 -4.43
C GLN A 59 2.95 -13.18 -3.64
N LYS A 60 4.25 -12.92 -3.84
CA LYS A 60 5.33 -13.56 -3.07
C LYS A 60 5.27 -13.22 -1.59
N LEU A 61 4.99 -11.95 -1.26
CA LEU A 61 4.84 -11.49 0.11
C LEU A 61 3.68 -12.19 0.82
N VAL A 62 2.50 -12.19 0.19
CA VAL A 62 1.29 -12.76 0.81
C VAL A 62 1.40 -14.30 0.86
N GLY A 63 1.95 -14.92 -0.18
CA GLY A 63 2.09 -16.37 -0.32
C GLY A 63 1.02 -16.98 -1.24
N THR A 64 1.27 -18.20 -1.72
CA THR A 64 0.40 -18.87 -2.70
C THR A 64 -0.94 -19.33 -2.13
N GLU A 65 -1.06 -19.43 -0.81
CA GLU A 65 -2.30 -19.80 -0.12
C GLU A 65 -3.38 -18.71 -0.17
N PHE A 66 -2.97 -17.48 -0.46
CA PHE A 66 -3.82 -16.29 -0.51
C PHE A 66 -3.68 -15.66 -1.90
N ASP A 67 -4.30 -16.29 -2.89
CA ASP A 67 -4.17 -15.86 -4.29
C ASP A 67 -4.89 -14.54 -4.57
N LEU A 68 -4.12 -13.53 -4.98
CA LEU A 68 -4.65 -12.23 -5.35
C LEU A 68 -4.85 -12.18 -6.86
N THR A 69 -6.03 -11.78 -7.30
CA THR A 69 -6.27 -11.48 -8.71
C THR A 69 -5.45 -10.27 -9.15
N ILE A 70 -5.20 -10.12 -10.44
CA ILE A 70 -4.46 -8.95 -10.96
C ILE A 70 -5.14 -7.63 -10.56
N ARG A 71 -6.49 -7.60 -10.60
CA ARG A 71 -7.28 -6.44 -10.17
C ARG A 71 -7.05 -6.11 -8.69
N GLU A 72 -7.03 -7.10 -7.81
CA GLU A 72 -6.74 -6.90 -6.39
C GLU A 72 -5.31 -6.40 -6.16
N ARG A 73 -4.33 -6.98 -6.85
CA ARG A 73 -2.93 -6.54 -6.77
C ARG A 73 -2.76 -5.10 -7.24
N LEU A 74 -3.48 -4.69 -8.29
CA LEU A 74 -3.49 -3.32 -8.78
C LEU A 74 -4.11 -2.35 -7.79
N VAL A 75 -5.24 -2.73 -7.18
CA VAL A 75 -5.88 -1.93 -6.14
C VAL A 75 -4.93 -1.69 -4.96
N ILE A 76 -4.14 -2.70 -4.61
CA ILE A 76 -3.08 -2.58 -3.60
C ILE A 76 -1.97 -1.64 -4.06
N LEU A 77 -1.38 -1.84 -5.25
CA LEU A 77 -0.25 -1.02 -5.72
C LEU A 77 -0.61 0.45 -5.97
N CYS A 78 -1.88 0.72 -6.27
CA CYS A 78 -2.43 2.07 -6.41
C CYS A 78 -2.94 2.60 -5.06
N GLY A 79 -2.14 2.45 -4.01
CA GLY A 79 -2.57 2.64 -2.62
C GLY A 79 -3.06 4.05 -2.23
N LEU A 80 -2.96 5.06 -3.09
CA LEU A 80 -3.57 6.39 -2.88
C LEU A 80 -4.78 6.67 -3.80
N SER A 81 -5.03 5.84 -4.80
CA SER A 81 -6.22 5.92 -5.64
C SER A 81 -7.43 5.35 -4.90
N ASN A 82 -8.63 5.89 -5.15
CA ASN A 82 -9.88 5.30 -4.67
C ASN A 82 -10.48 4.37 -5.73
N LEU A 83 -9.96 3.15 -5.80
CA LEU A 83 -10.39 2.13 -6.76
C LEU A 83 -11.42 1.22 -6.13
N ARG A 84 -12.31 0.67 -6.97
CA ARG A 84 -13.30 -0.32 -6.55
C ARG A 84 -12.81 -1.73 -6.85
N VAL A 85 -13.04 -2.63 -5.90
CA VAL A 85 -12.79 -4.07 -6.04
C VAL A 85 -14.04 -4.82 -5.60
N SER A 86 -14.37 -5.88 -6.33
CA SER A 86 -15.51 -6.74 -6.01
C SER A 86 -14.99 -8.07 -5.46
N PHE A 87 -15.61 -8.54 -4.38
CA PHE A 87 -15.42 -9.89 -3.87
C PHE A 87 -16.71 -10.67 -4.03
N GLU A 88 -16.59 -11.99 -4.15
CA GLU A 88 -17.74 -12.87 -4.08
C GLU A 88 -18.34 -12.82 -2.67
N ASP A 89 -19.65 -12.66 -2.60
CA ASP A 89 -20.40 -12.63 -1.35
C ASP A 89 -20.71 -14.06 -0.86
N ALA A 90 -21.23 -14.20 0.36
CA ALA A 90 -21.73 -15.46 0.89
C ALA A 90 -22.87 -16.06 0.05
N ILE A 91 -23.57 -15.23 -0.73
CA ILE A 91 -24.59 -15.65 -1.67
C ILE A 91 -23.93 -15.88 -3.03
N PRO A 92 -23.92 -17.11 -3.57
CA PRO A 92 -23.34 -17.39 -4.89
C PRO A 92 -23.94 -16.49 -5.98
N GLY A 93 -23.07 -15.81 -6.72
CA GLY A 93 -23.47 -14.85 -7.77
C GLY A 93 -23.75 -13.42 -7.28
N SER A 94 -23.71 -13.17 -5.97
CA SER A 94 -23.67 -11.82 -5.40
C SER A 94 -22.23 -11.33 -5.27
N GLN A 95 -22.01 -10.04 -5.48
CA GLN A 95 -20.70 -9.40 -5.32
C GLN A 95 -20.81 -8.22 -4.37
N ILE A 96 -19.90 -8.18 -3.38
CA ILE A 96 -19.73 -7.02 -2.52
C ILE A 96 -18.63 -6.13 -3.11
N VAL A 97 -18.96 -4.87 -3.35
CA VAL A 97 -18.01 -3.86 -3.85
C VAL A 97 -17.42 -3.08 -2.69
N TYR A 98 -16.09 -3.05 -2.62
CA TYR A 98 -15.35 -2.23 -1.67
C TYR A 98 -14.59 -1.13 -2.40
N GLU A 99 -14.58 0.05 -1.81
CA GLU A 99 -13.67 1.12 -2.18
C GLU A 99 -12.33 0.96 -1.45
N SER A 100 -11.22 1.18 -2.15
CA SER A 100 -9.87 1.00 -1.60
C SER A 100 -9.57 1.94 -0.44
N SER A 101 -10.25 3.09 -0.35
CA SER A 101 -10.21 3.98 0.82
C SER A 101 -10.74 3.31 2.08
N ARG A 102 -11.87 2.58 1.98
CA ARG A 102 -12.45 1.81 3.09
C ARG A 102 -11.55 0.64 3.47
N LEU A 103 -11.01 -0.07 2.49
CA LEU A 103 -10.02 -1.13 2.74
C LEU A 103 -8.78 -0.58 3.47
N ARG A 104 -8.30 0.61 3.09
CA ARG A 104 -7.17 1.27 3.75
C ARG A 104 -7.47 1.59 5.21
N GLN A 105 -8.65 2.15 5.50
CA GLN A 105 -9.08 2.43 6.88
C GLN A 105 -9.15 1.14 7.71
N MET A 106 -9.76 0.08 7.16
CA MET A 106 -9.83 -1.22 7.83
C MET A 106 -8.43 -1.77 8.11
N GLY A 107 -7.55 -1.75 7.11
CA GLY A 107 -6.16 -2.21 7.26
C GLY A 107 -5.39 -1.42 8.33
N GLN A 108 -5.60 -0.11 8.41
CA GLN A 108 -5.01 0.72 9.46
C GLN A 108 -5.51 0.32 10.84
N THR A 109 -6.82 0.15 11.02
CA THR A 109 -7.41 -0.29 12.29
C THR A 109 -6.87 -1.66 12.72
N ILE A 110 -6.78 -2.61 11.77
CA ILE A 110 -6.26 -3.96 12.03
C ILE A 110 -4.79 -3.91 12.47
N ILE A 111 -3.95 -3.16 11.76
CA ILE A 111 -2.53 -3.05 12.12
C ILE A 111 -2.36 -2.36 13.46
N LYS A 112 -3.08 -1.27 13.74
CA LYS A 112 -3.00 -0.61 15.05
C LYS A 112 -3.39 -1.57 16.18
N LEU A 113 -4.50 -2.29 16.05
CA LEU A 113 -4.95 -3.25 17.04
C LEU A 113 -3.91 -4.34 17.28
N HIS A 114 -3.51 -5.05 16.22
CA HIS A 114 -2.62 -6.20 16.38
C HIS A 114 -1.19 -5.80 16.71
N LEU A 115 -0.71 -4.64 16.25
CA LEU A 115 0.59 -4.16 16.66
C LEU A 115 0.59 -3.87 18.17
N SER A 116 -0.40 -3.13 18.69
CA SER A 116 -0.51 -2.88 20.14
C SER A 116 -0.65 -4.18 20.95
N LEU A 117 -1.44 -5.15 20.47
CA LEU A 117 -1.57 -6.45 21.15
C LEU A 117 -0.27 -7.24 21.18
N GLN A 118 0.57 -7.11 20.14
CA GLN A 118 1.82 -7.86 20.02
C GLN A 118 3.03 -7.14 20.62
N THR A 119 2.83 -5.93 21.16
CA THR A 119 3.93 -5.13 21.70
C THR A 119 3.63 -4.64 23.11
N VAL A 120 2.55 -3.88 23.29
CA VAL A 120 2.16 -3.29 24.57
C VAL A 120 1.46 -4.31 25.46
N PHE A 121 0.58 -5.13 24.88
CA PHE A 121 -0.23 -6.11 25.63
C PHE A 121 0.32 -7.55 25.51
N THR A 122 1.63 -7.69 25.32
CA THR A 122 2.27 -9.00 25.07
C THR A 122 2.25 -9.89 26.32
N ASP A 123 2.45 -9.30 27.50
CA ASP A 123 2.47 -9.99 28.79
C ASP A 123 1.65 -9.19 29.81
N GLU A 124 1.51 -9.69 31.05
CA GLU A 124 0.71 -9.02 32.08
C GLU A 124 1.39 -7.76 32.66
N SER A 125 2.56 -7.34 32.16
CA SER A 125 3.29 -6.18 32.69
C SER A 125 2.49 -4.88 32.57
N PHE A 126 1.67 -4.73 31.51
CA PHE A 126 0.79 -3.57 31.34
C PHE A 126 -0.23 -3.42 32.48
N LEU A 127 -0.57 -4.50 33.21
CA LEU A 127 -1.45 -4.42 34.38
C LEU A 127 -0.78 -3.76 35.59
N SER A 128 0.56 -3.73 35.59
CA SER A 128 1.37 -3.06 36.61
C SER A 128 1.87 -1.68 36.19
N SER A 129 1.76 -1.33 34.91
CA SER A 129 2.10 -0.02 34.36
C SER A 129 1.02 1.02 34.68
N SER A 130 1.43 2.26 34.87
CA SER A 130 0.52 3.40 34.94
C SER A 130 -0.12 3.67 33.57
N GLY A 131 -1.27 4.34 33.56
CA GLY A 131 -1.92 4.73 32.30
C GLY A 131 -1.06 5.60 31.40
N GLU A 132 -0.23 6.47 31.99
CA GLU A 132 0.72 7.32 31.24
C GLU A 132 1.84 6.51 30.57
N GLU A 133 2.35 5.47 31.22
CA GLU A 133 3.37 4.58 30.63
C GLU A 133 2.80 3.79 29.46
N VAL A 134 1.58 3.25 29.61
CA VAL A 134 0.90 2.53 28.52
C VAL A 134 0.62 3.45 27.33
N GLU A 135 0.17 4.68 27.59
CA GLU A 135 -0.08 5.67 26.54
C GLU A 135 1.23 6.06 25.81
N GLN A 136 2.32 6.23 26.55
CA GLN A 136 3.64 6.48 25.96
C GLN A 136 4.09 5.33 25.05
N ASP A 137 3.89 4.08 25.49
CA ASP A 137 4.25 2.90 24.69
C ASP A 137 3.40 2.80 23.40
N VAL A 138 2.11 3.11 23.47
CA VAL A 138 1.23 3.17 22.30
C VAL A 138 1.65 4.30 21.35
N ASP A 139 1.83 5.51 21.87
CA ASP A 139 2.23 6.70 21.10
C ASP A 139 3.58 6.54 20.40
N PHE A 140 4.48 5.77 21.01
CA PHE A 140 5.79 5.50 20.44
C PHE A 140 5.67 4.80 19.08
N PHE A 141 4.77 3.82 18.96
CA PHE A 141 4.54 3.14 17.71
C PHE A 141 3.89 4.03 16.66
N GLU A 142 2.99 4.94 17.05
CA GLU A 142 2.35 5.86 16.11
C GLU A 142 3.36 6.80 15.44
N LYS A 143 4.39 7.25 16.17
CA LYS A 143 5.44 8.13 15.63
C LYS A 143 6.38 7.42 14.66
N ALA A 144 6.68 6.14 14.91
CA ALA A 144 7.56 5.33 14.07
C ALA A 144 6.83 4.59 12.93
N GLU A 145 5.49 4.57 12.96
CA GLU A 145 4.64 3.77 12.07
C GLU A 145 4.98 3.97 10.59
N GLU A 146 5.02 5.22 10.13
CA GLU A 146 5.29 5.53 8.73
C GLU A 146 6.65 4.99 8.27
N PHE A 147 7.69 5.17 9.10
CA PHE A 147 9.02 4.68 8.82
C PHE A 147 9.05 3.15 8.75
N MET A 148 8.46 2.47 9.73
CA MET A 148 8.42 1.00 9.78
C MET A 148 7.72 0.41 8.55
N ILE A 149 6.59 1.01 8.15
CA ILE A 149 5.85 0.56 6.96
C ILE A 149 6.68 0.77 5.69
N ILE A 150 7.34 1.91 5.54
CA ILE A 150 8.20 2.17 4.37
C ILE A 150 9.34 1.16 4.30
N GLU A 151 10.02 0.89 5.40
CA GLU A 151 11.11 -0.10 5.45
C GLU A 151 10.60 -1.53 5.21
N PHE A 152 9.43 -1.89 5.77
CA PHE A 152 8.78 -3.16 5.48
C PHE A 152 8.51 -3.34 3.98
N MET A 153 7.97 -2.31 3.33
CA MET A 153 7.67 -2.32 1.90
C MET A 153 8.95 -2.40 1.05
N LYS A 154 10.07 -1.80 1.51
CA LYS A 154 11.39 -1.91 0.86
C LYS A 154 11.97 -3.31 0.99
N LYS A 155 12.01 -3.87 2.21
CA LYS A 155 12.53 -5.22 2.49
C LYS A 155 11.79 -6.29 1.70
N ASN A 156 10.50 -6.09 1.44
CA ASN A 156 9.67 -7.01 0.65
C ASN A 156 9.57 -6.65 -0.84
N LEU A 157 10.42 -5.75 -1.34
CA LEU A 157 10.53 -5.35 -2.75
C LEU A 157 9.23 -4.76 -3.35
N VAL A 158 8.27 -4.34 -2.53
CA VAL A 158 7.00 -3.75 -2.99
C VAL A 158 7.16 -2.23 -3.22
N TYR A 159 7.98 -1.55 -2.42
CA TYR A 159 8.16 -0.10 -2.45
C TYR A 159 8.46 0.48 -3.85
N ASN A 160 9.26 -0.22 -4.66
CA ASN A 160 9.60 0.24 -6.01
C ASN A 160 8.53 -0.08 -7.06
N ASN A 161 7.59 -0.96 -6.73
CA ASN A 161 6.53 -1.45 -7.61
C ASN A 161 5.21 -0.72 -7.43
N VAL A 162 5.06 0.07 -6.35
CA VAL A 162 3.85 0.89 -6.15
C VAL A 162 3.66 1.84 -7.33
N VAL A 163 2.40 2.05 -7.70
CA VAL A 163 2.01 2.95 -8.77
C VAL A 163 1.63 4.28 -8.13
N PRO A 164 2.52 5.29 -8.15
CA PRO A 164 2.22 6.57 -7.55
C PRO A 164 1.06 7.22 -8.31
N PHE A 165 -0.06 7.43 -7.62
CA PHE A 165 -1.17 8.20 -8.17
C PHE A 165 -0.96 9.67 -7.87
N GLN A 166 -0.79 10.46 -8.93
CA GLN A 166 -0.76 11.90 -8.85
C GLN A 166 -2.18 12.37 -9.16
N GLY A 167 -2.97 12.65 -8.12
CA GLY A 167 -4.25 13.34 -8.30
C GLY A 167 -4.04 14.62 -9.12
N ALA A 168 -5.06 15.03 -9.89
CA ALA A 168 -4.95 16.17 -10.76
C ALA A 168 -4.95 17.49 -9.98
N MET A 169 -3.81 17.94 -9.48
CA MET A 169 -3.62 19.34 -9.07
C MET A 169 -2.31 19.90 -9.61
N ARG A 170 -2.41 21.05 -10.29
CA ARG A 170 -1.29 21.77 -10.87
C ARG A 170 -0.65 22.66 -9.78
N HIS A 171 0.54 22.34 -9.28
CA HIS A 171 1.41 23.39 -8.74
C HIS A 171 2.57 23.60 -9.69
N GLY A 172 2.97 24.84 -9.90
CA GLY A 172 3.89 25.34 -10.95
C GLY A 172 5.22 24.58 -11.12
N PRO A 173 6.03 24.98 -12.12
CA PRO A 173 7.15 24.16 -12.57
C PRO A 173 8.19 23.98 -11.46
N ILE A 174 8.68 22.75 -11.29
CA ILE A 174 9.78 22.42 -10.40
C ILE A 174 11.06 22.77 -11.13
N HIS A 175 11.68 23.85 -10.68
CA HIS A 175 12.88 24.37 -11.29
C HIS A 175 14.17 23.71 -10.79
N SER A 176 14.11 22.85 -9.75
CA SER A 176 15.31 22.17 -9.23
C SER A 176 15.19 20.64 -9.20
N GLN A 177 16.24 19.97 -9.66
CA GLN A 177 16.33 18.50 -9.71
C GLN A 177 16.21 17.85 -8.32
N GLN A 178 16.71 18.52 -7.29
CA GLN A 178 16.64 18.05 -5.91
C GLN A 178 15.20 18.03 -5.39
N LYS A 179 14.45 19.14 -5.56
CA LYS A 179 13.02 19.21 -5.19
C LYS A 179 12.19 18.16 -5.91
N TYR A 180 12.48 17.92 -7.20
CA TYR A 180 11.82 16.87 -7.97
C TYR A 180 12.06 15.47 -7.37
N THR A 181 13.30 15.20 -6.96
CA THR A 181 13.70 13.90 -6.40
C THR A 181 13.08 13.68 -5.02
N ASP A 182 13.17 14.67 -4.14
CA ASP A 182 12.61 14.63 -2.79
C ASP A 182 11.10 14.43 -2.82
N ARG A 183 10.44 15.10 -3.76
CA ARG A 183 9.01 14.93 -3.90
C ARG A 183 8.61 13.57 -4.47
N LYS A 184 9.32 13.07 -5.48
CA LYS A 184 9.05 11.73 -6.01
C LYS A 184 9.18 10.68 -4.90
N LYS A 185 10.15 10.86 -4.01
CA LYS A 185 10.31 10.04 -2.80
C LYS A 185 9.08 10.20 -1.89
N ARG A 186 8.70 11.42 -1.53
CA ARG A 186 7.52 11.69 -0.67
C ARG A 186 6.22 11.08 -1.19
N ILE A 187 5.95 11.21 -2.49
CA ILE A 187 4.76 10.61 -3.12
C ILE A 187 4.81 9.09 -3.00
N ARG A 188 5.97 8.49 -3.25
CA ARG A 188 6.16 7.04 -3.16
C ARG A 188 6.03 6.54 -1.73
N ASP A 189 6.59 7.25 -0.76
CA ASP A 189 6.46 6.96 0.67
C ASP A 189 4.98 6.90 1.06
N LYS A 190 4.22 7.97 0.78
CA LYS A 190 2.77 7.99 1.05
C LYS A 190 1.99 6.93 0.26
N THR A 191 2.37 6.67 -0.99
CA THR A 191 1.77 5.59 -1.79
C THR A 191 2.02 4.22 -1.19
N SER A 192 3.22 3.99 -0.67
CA SER A 192 3.60 2.72 -0.05
C SER A 192 2.82 2.47 1.24
N ILE A 193 2.65 3.50 2.07
CA ILE A 193 1.81 3.43 3.27
C ILE A 193 0.36 3.11 2.90
N GLY A 194 -0.19 3.83 1.93
CA GLY A 194 -1.54 3.55 1.43
C GLY A 194 -1.68 2.13 0.87
N SER A 195 -0.67 1.66 0.13
CA SER A 195 -0.65 0.32 -0.46
C SER A 195 -0.58 -0.77 0.61
N PHE A 196 0.24 -0.56 1.64
CA PHE A 196 0.36 -1.45 2.79
C PHE A 196 -0.98 -1.62 3.50
N TYR A 197 -1.66 -0.53 3.83
CA TYR A 197 -2.96 -0.60 4.50
C TYR A 197 -4.06 -1.17 3.61
N THR A 198 -4.09 -0.80 2.33
CA THR A 198 -5.03 -1.40 1.38
C THR A 198 -4.80 -2.91 1.24
N MET A 199 -3.54 -3.38 1.26
CA MET A 199 -3.21 -4.81 1.27
C MET A 199 -3.78 -5.50 2.50
N VAL A 200 -3.53 -4.99 3.70
CA VAL A 200 -4.02 -5.60 4.94
C VAL A 200 -5.55 -5.67 4.96
N GLY A 201 -6.22 -4.55 4.64
CA GLY A 201 -7.68 -4.52 4.63
C GLY A 201 -8.29 -5.43 3.57
N LEU A 202 -7.69 -5.49 2.37
CA LEU A 202 -8.12 -6.39 1.31
C LEU A 202 -7.99 -7.85 1.71
N LEU A 203 -6.82 -8.23 2.25
CA LEU A 203 -6.58 -9.59 2.70
C LEU A 203 -7.55 -10.00 3.80
N HIS A 204 -7.79 -9.12 4.77
CA HIS A 204 -8.71 -9.39 5.85
C HIS A 204 -10.15 -9.56 5.37
N VAL A 205 -10.64 -8.70 4.46
CA VAL A 205 -11.99 -8.84 3.88
C VAL A 205 -12.13 -10.12 3.07
N LYS A 206 -11.11 -10.48 2.27
CA LYS A 206 -11.17 -11.64 1.38
C LYS A 206 -11.00 -12.97 2.09
N TYR A 207 -10.16 -13.03 3.12
CA TYR A 207 -9.73 -14.28 3.76
C TYR A 207 -10.09 -14.38 5.24
N LEU A 208 -10.60 -13.30 5.84
CA LEU A 208 -11.03 -13.24 7.24
C LEU A 208 -9.91 -13.71 8.19
N ASP A 209 -10.23 -14.55 9.16
CA ASP A 209 -9.30 -14.99 10.20
C ASP A 209 -8.12 -15.80 9.67
N ARG A 210 -8.25 -16.42 8.48
CA ARG A 210 -7.19 -17.26 7.90
C ARG A 210 -5.90 -16.48 7.63
N VAL A 211 -6.02 -15.19 7.28
CA VAL A 211 -4.86 -14.35 6.96
C VAL A 211 -4.26 -13.67 8.19
N LEU A 212 -5.02 -13.62 9.29
CA LEU A 212 -4.62 -12.91 10.49
C LEU A 212 -3.35 -13.52 11.08
N GLU A 213 -3.41 -14.80 11.41
CA GLU A 213 -2.26 -15.47 12.03
C GLU A 213 -1.13 -15.66 11.00
N SER A 214 -1.45 -16.18 9.82
CA SER A 214 -0.47 -16.61 8.82
C SER A 214 0.31 -15.47 8.15
N VAL A 215 -0.31 -14.31 7.96
CA VAL A 215 0.31 -13.18 7.24
C VAL A 215 0.42 -11.97 8.14
N ILE A 216 -0.66 -11.52 8.79
CA ILE A 216 -0.63 -10.26 9.54
C ILE A 216 0.28 -10.39 10.77
N ILE A 217 0.04 -11.36 11.64
CA ILE A 217 0.83 -11.55 12.85
C ILE A 217 2.22 -12.10 12.48
N ASN A 218 2.28 -13.26 11.82
CA ASN A 218 3.55 -13.97 11.64
C ASN A 218 4.48 -13.41 10.56
N LYS A 219 3.96 -12.73 9.51
CA LYS A 219 4.82 -12.15 8.45
C LYS A 219 4.97 -10.64 8.57
N ILE A 220 3.87 -9.92 8.78
CA ILE A 220 3.87 -8.45 8.78
C ILE A 220 4.39 -7.91 10.11
N ILE A 221 3.89 -8.39 11.25
CA ILE A 221 4.25 -7.86 12.57
C ILE A 221 5.55 -8.51 13.08
N ASN A 222 5.54 -9.84 13.24
CA ASN A 222 6.61 -10.60 13.92
C ASN A 222 7.63 -11.25 12.95
N GLY A 223 7.39 -11.18 11.64
CA GLY A 223 8.26 -11.82 10.65
C GLY A 223 9.69 -11.29 10.68
N SER A 224 10.65 -11.99 10.07
CA SER A 224 12.06 -11.57 10.03
C SER A 224 12.29 -10.17 9.45
N SER A 225 11.41 -9.78 8.52
CA SER A 225 11.36 -8.43 7.93
C SER A 225 10.13 -7.64 8.41
N GLY A 226 9.51 -8.05 9.51
CA GLY A 226 8.29 -7.50 10.08
C GLY A 226 8.51 -6.22 10.87
N LEU A 227 7.42 -5.55 11.22
CA LEU A 227 7.41 -4.23 11.84
C LEU A 227 8.18 -4.20 13.17
N VAL A 228 8.01 -5.22 14.01
CA VAL A 228 8.69 -5.30 15.32
C VAL A 228 10.21 -5.40 15.14
N ASN A 229 10.68 -6.25 14.24
CA ASN A 229 12.10 -6.40 13.96
C ASN A 229 12.71 -5.15 13.31
N ILE A 230 11.97 -4.49 12.42
CA ILE A 230 12.39 -3.21 11.83
C ILE A 230 12.58 -2.14 12.90
N ARG A 231 11.69 -2.11 13.90
CA ARG A 231 11.83 -1.20 15.05
C ARG A 231 13.11 -1.47 15.82
N VAL A 232 13.35 -2.72 16.23
CA VAL A 232 14.56 -3.09 17.00
C VAL A 232 15.84 -2.74 16.25
N GLU A 233 15.87 -2.95 14.93
CA GLU A 233 17.01 -2.55 14.08
C GLU A 233 17.21 -1.03 13.98
N ALA A 234 16.15 -0.23 14.19
CA ALA A 234 16.22 1.22 14.13
C ALA A 234 16.72 1.83 15.46
N GLU A 235 16.39 1.22 16.59
CA GLU A 235 16.86 1.64 17.92
C GLU A 235 18.33 1.30 18.18
N THR A 236 18.87 0.33 17.44
CA THR A 236 20.27 -0.13 17.58
C THR A 236 21.26 0.59 16.67
N ARG A 237 20.82 1.61 15.91
CA ARG A 237 21.64 2.41 14.99
C ARG A 237 21.82 3.84 15.49
#